data_AF-A0A6B3C824-F1
#
_entry.id   AF-A0A6B3C824-F1
#
_cell.length_a   1.000
_cell.length_b   1.000
_cell.length_c   1.000
_cell.angle_alpha   90.00
_cell.angle_beta   90.00
_cell.angle_gamma   90.00
#
_symmetry.space_group_name_H-M   'P 1'
#
loop_
_entity.id
_entity.type
_entity.pdbx_description
1 polymer ?
#
loop_
_entity_poly.entity_id
_entity_poly.type
_entity_poly.pdbx_seq_one_letter_code
_entity_poly.pdbx_strand_id
1 'polypeptide(L)'
;DLTFDDVATRVPYHASLGVTHVYLSPVLTAAPGSTHGYDVVDHDRVSDVLGGEDGLRRLAAAAHDAGLGLVLDVVPNHMAVPTPVWHNRALWSVLTDGPDSPYAAWFDVDWSAGDGAVLMPVLGDRIGAVIAADELRLVEEDVPGVGPSTVLRYHDHVFPVRAGTQALPLTELVERQHYRLAYWKVADEELNYRRFFDVGTLVAVRVEDPDVFDATHALTLRLLREGVVDGLRIDHPDGLADPAGYLAR
;
A
#
# COMPACT_ATOMS: atom_id res chain seq x y z
N ASP A 1 -19.23 4.63 -8.77
CA ASP A 1 -18.75 4.05 -7.51
C ASP A 1 -19.87 3.34 -6.78
N LEU A 2 -19.52 2.32 -6.00
CA LEU A 2 -20.45 1.47 -5.25
C LEU A 2 -19.97 1.45 -3.79
N THR A 3 -20.69 2.13 -2.89
CA THR A 3 -20.35 2.24 -1.47
C THR A 3 -20.99 1.12 -0.63
N PHE A 4 -20.60 0.99 0.64
CA PHE A 4 -21.25 0.03 1.56
C PHE A 4 -22.75 0.31 1.74
N ASP A 5 -23.14 1.59 1.83
CA ASP A 5 -24.55 1.96 1.95
C ASP A 5 -25.32 1.60 0.67
N ASP A 6 -24.70 1.78 -0.50
CA ASP A 6 -25.29 1.34 -1.76
C ASP A 6 -25.50 -0.18 -1.79
N VAL A 7 -24.54 -0.97 -1.30
CA VAL A 7 -24.69 -2.43 -1.19
C VAL A 7 -25.78 -2.79 -0.17
N ALA A 8 -25.86 -2.08 0.95
CA ALA A 8 -26.88 -2.31 1.98
C ALA A 8 -28.30 -2.18 1.42
N THR A 9 -28.56 -1.21 0.54
CA THR A 9 -29.87 -1.08 -0.12
C THR A 9 -30.24 -2.26 -1.03
N ARG A 10 -29.26 -3.05 -1.47
CA ARG A 10 -29.45 -4.21 -2.36
C ARG A 10 -29.55 -5.54 -1.60
N VAL A 11 -29.30 -5.56 -0.30
CA VAL A 11 -29.40 -6.77 0.54
C VAL A 11 -30.74 -7.49 0.39
N PRO A 12 -31.92 -6.82 0.40
CA PRO A 12 -33.20 -7.52 0.24
C PRO A 12 -33.32 -8.26 -1.09
N TYR A 13 -32.77 -7.69 -2.16
CA TYR A 13 -32.72 -8.35 -3.46
C TYR A 13 -31.87 -9.62 -3.41
N HIS A 14 -30.64 -9.53 -2.86
CA HIS A 14 -29.75 -10.68 -2.74
C HIS A 14 -30.34 -11.78 -1.85
N ALA A 15 -31.00 -11.42 -0.76
CA ALA A 15 -31.73 -12.37 0.08
C ALA A 15 -32.85 -13.07 -0.69
N SER A 16 -33.67 -12.34 -1.47
CA SER A 16 -34.73 -12.94 -2.29
C SER A 16 -34.21 -13.87 -3.38
N LEU A 17 -32.98 -13.64 -3.86
CA LEU A 17 -32.32 -14.48 -4.84
C LEU A 17 -31.82 -15.81 -4.23
N GLY A 18 -31.74 -15.90 -2.90
CA GLY A 18 -31.23 -17.06 -2.17
C GLY A 18 -29.73 -17.02 -1.91
N VAL A 19 -29.10 -15.85 -2.00
CA VAL A 19 -27.69 -15.65 -1.63
C VAL A 19 -27.55 -15.82 -0.11
N THR A 20 -26.51 -16.53 0.33
CA THR A 20 -26.19 -16.70 1.76
C THR A 20 -25.10 -15.76 2.25
N HIS A 21 -24.18 -15.35 1.38
CA HIS A 21 -23.09 -14.44 1.72
C HIS A 21 -22.83 -13.43 0.60
N VAL A 22 -22.54 -12.19 0.98
CA VAL A 22 -22.01 -11.18 0.06
C VAL A 22 -20.48 -11.24 0.12
N TYR A 23 -19.86 -11.49 -1.03
CA TYR A 23 -18.41 -11.42 -1.18
C TYR A 23 -18.01 -9.99 -1.56
N LEU A 24 -17.29 -9.32 -0.66
CA LEU A 24 -16.80 -7.96 -0.82
C LEU A 24 -15.37 -7.97 -1.36
N SER A 25 -15.10 -7.12 -2.34
CA SER A 25 -13.73 -6.75 -2.74
C SER A 25 -12.94 -6.15 -1.57
N PRO A 26 -11.61 -5.98 -1.67
CA PRO A 26 -10.82 -5.40 -0.58
C PRO A 26 -11.38 -4.06 -0.11
N VAL A 27 -11.47 -3.91 1.21
CA VAL A 27 -12.11 -2.74 1.86
C VAL A 27 -11.12 -1.79 2.53
N LEU A 28 -9.87 -2.21 2.69
CA LEU A 28 -8.83 -1.38 3.28
C LEU A 28 -8.51 -0.19 2.36
N THR A 29 -7.93 0.86 2.93
CA THR A 29 -7.62 2.07 2.19
C THR A 29 -6.59 1.77 1.11
N ALA A 30 -7.00 1.95 -0.14
CA ALA A 30 -6.18 1.77 -1.33
C ALA A 30 -5.68 3.11 -1.87
N ALA A 31 -4.80 3.06 -2.87
CA ALA A 31 -4.27 4.26 -3.51
C ALA A 31 -5.41 5.14 -4.07
N PRO A 32 -5.25 6.48 -4.08
CA PRO A 32 -6.27 7.39 -4.60
C PRO A 32 -6.70 7.04 -6.03
N GLY A 33 -8.01 6.99 -6.25
CA GLY A 33 -8.58 6.64 -7.56
C GLY A 33 -8.63 5.14 -7.87
N SER A 34 -8.20 4.28 -6.94
CA SER A 34 -8.37 2.83 -7.08
C SER A 34 -9.83 2.45 -7.31
N THR A 35 -10.05 1.56 -8.29
CA THR A 35 -11.38 1.02 -8.62
C THR A 35 -11.55 -0.44 -8.17
N HIS A 36 -10.50 -1.04 -7.60
CA HIS A 36 -10.45 -2.46 -7.28
C HIS A 36 -9.98 -2.78 -5.84
N GLY A 37 -9.22 -1.88 -5.19
CA GLY A 37 -8.84 -1.99 -3.78
C GLY A 37 -7.61 -2.86 -3.47
N TYR A 38 -7.01 -3.52 -4.47
CA TYR A 38 -5.84 -4.40 -4.30
C TYR A 38 -4.52 -3.66 -4.08
N ASP A 39 -4.49 -2.37 -4.41
CA ASP A 39 -3.37 -1.45 -4.24
C ASP A 39 -3.45 -0.76 -2.87
N VAL A 40 -3.43 -1.57 -1.79
CA VAL A 40 -3.55 -1.13 -0.39
C VAL A 40 -2.40 -0.19 -0.01
N VAL A 41 -2.73 0.93 0.65
CA VAL A 41 -1.75 1.90 1.17
C VAL A 41 -1.79 2.05 2.69
N ASP A 42 -2.89 1.64 3.33
CA ASP A 42 -3.06 1.73 4.78
C ASP A 42 -3.92 0.55 5.30
N HIS A 43 -3.31 -0.29 6.13
CA HIS A 43 -3.93 -1.48 6.72
C HIS A 43 -4.76 -1.18 7.98
N ASP A 44 -4.63 0.02 8.56
CA ASP A 44 -5.30 0.39 9.81
C ASP A 44 -6.69 0.99 9.57
N ARG A 45 -7.06 1.21 8.31
CA ARG A 45 -8.26 1.98 7.95
C ARG A 45 -9.07 1.32 6.83
N VAL A 46 -10.36 1.13 7.09
CA VAL A 46 -11.36 0.89 6.04
C VAL A 46 -11.48 2.14 5.17
N SER A 47 -11.55 1.97 3.85
CA SER A 47 -11.57 3.05 2.87
C SER A 47 -12.75 4.02 3.11
N ASP A 48 -12.43 5.30 3.33
CA ASP A 48 -13.43 6.37 3.48
C ASP A 48 -14.29 6.52 2.21
N VAL A 49 -13.71 6.26 1.02
CA VAL A 49 -14.42 6.35 -0.27
C VAL A 49 -15.54 5.32 -0.37
N LEU A 50 -15.40 4.17 0.31
CA LEU A 50 -16.44 3.14 0.37
C LEU A 50 -17.49 3.43 1.47
N GLY A 51 -17.26 4.43 2.31
CA GLY A 51 -18.11 4.78 3.46
C GLY A 51 -17.49 4.50 4.82
N GLY A 52 -16.21 4.10 4.86
CA GLY A 52 -15.44 3.85 6.09
C GLY A 52 -15.97 2.66 6.90
N GLU A 53 -15.38 2.48 8.09
CA GLU A 53 -15.75 1.36 8.97
C GLU A 53 -17.22 1.41 9.40
N ASP A 54 -17.77 2.61 9.65
CA ASP A 54 -19.18 2.78 9.99
C ASP A 54 -20.11 2.34 8.86
N GLY A 55 -19.75 2.62 7.61
CA GLY A 55 -20.50 2.14 6.44
C GLY A 55 -20.46 0.62 6.33
N LEU A 56 -19.28 0.02 6.53
CA LEU A 56 -19.13 -1.44 6.54
C LEU A 56 -19.99 -2.09 7.63
N ARG A 57 -20.03 -1.50 8.83
CA ARG A 57 -20.87 -1.99 9.94
C ARG A 57 -22.37 -1.86 9.66
N ARG A 58 -22.81 -0.78 9.00
CA ARG A 58 -24.21 -0.66 8.56
C ARG A 58 -24.57 -1.72 7.52
N LEU A 59 -23.67 -2.00 6.58
CA LEU A 59 -23.85 -3.08 5.62
C LEU A 59 -23.91 -4.45 6.32
N ALA A 60 -23.01 -4.71 7.26
CA ALA A 60 -23.00 -5.94 8.05
C ALA A 60 -24.32 -6.13 8.80
N ALA A 61 -24.78 -5.11 9.54
CA ALA A 61 -26.06 -5.15 10.24
C ALA A 61 -27.23 -5.44 9.29
N ALA A 62 -27.30 -4.77 8.14
CA ALA A 62 -28.35 -5.00 7.15
C ALA A 62 -28.30 -6.44 6.57
N ALA A 63 -27.09 -6.95 6.29
CA ALA A 63 -26.89 -8.31 5.80
C ALA A 63 -27.33 -9.34 6.84
N HIS A 64 -26.85 -9.22 8.09
CA HIS A 64 -27.17 -10.14 9.17
C HIS A 64 -28.65 -10.12 9.54
N ASP A 65 -29.30 -8.95 9.56
CA ASP A 65 -30.76 -8.83 9.77
C ASP A 65 -31.57 -9.56 8.68
N ALA A 66 -31.02 -9.66 7.46
CA ALA A 66 -31.59 -10.41 6.36
C ALA A 66 -31.15 -11.89 6.31
N GLY A 67 -30.33 -12.34 7.26
CA GLY A 67 -29.80 -13.70 7.33
C GLY A 67 -28.65 -13.98 6.36
N LEU A 68 -27.97 -12.94 5.85
CA LEU A 68 -26.79 -13.04 4.99
C LEU A 68 -25.52 -12.79 5.79
N GLY A 69 -24.44 -13.50 5.47
CA GLY A 69 -23.10 -13.21 5.97
C GLY A 69 -22.27 -12.36 4.99
N LEU A 70 -21.09 -11.92 5.42
CA LEU A 70 -20.12 -11.19 4.61
C LEU A 70 -18.79 -11.97 4.52
N VAL A 71 -18.26 -12.12 3.31
CA VAL A 71 -16.90 -12.62 3.08
C VAL A 71 -16.04 -11.47 2.56
N LEU A 72 -14.93 -11.20 3.25
CA LEU A 72 -14.04 -10.08 2.92
C LEU A 72 -12.80 -10.57 2.15
N ASP A 73 -12.53 -9.96 1.01
CA ASP A 73 -11.25 -10.12 0.31
C ASP A 73 -10.11 -9.40 1.04
N VAL A 74 -8.97 -10.07 1.21
CA VAL A 74 -7.79 -9.54 1.92
C VAL A 74 -6.55 -9.72 1.06
N VAL A 75 -5.64 -8.73 1.11
CA VAL A 75 -4.47 -8.65 0.22
C VAL A 75 -3.18 -8.67 1.03
N PRO A 76 -2.71 -9.86 1.48
CA PRO A 76 -1.57 -9.96 2.39
C PRO A 76 -0.21 -9.81 1.70
N ASN A 77 -0.13 -10.07 0.39
CA ASN A 77 1.16 -10.23 -0.28
C ASN A 77 1.89 -8.91 -0.55
N HIS A 78 1.17 -7.80 -0.71
CA HIS A 78 1.76 -6.57 -1.24
C HIS A 78 1.02 -5.30 -0.79
N MET A 79 1.71 -4.17 -0.89
CA MET A 79 1.15 -2.82 -0.79
C MET A 79 1.46 -2.03 -2.06
N ALA A 80 0.72 -0.95 -2.28
CA ALA A 80 0.97 -0.05 -3.39
C ALA A 80 2.21 0.83 -3.18
N VAL A 81 2.82 1.21 -4.30
CA VAL A 81 3.79 2.29 -4.44
C VAL A 81 3.04 3.46 -5.13
N PRO A 82 2.30 4.28 -4.36
CA PRO A 82 1.39 5.28 -4.93
C PRO A 82 2.15 6.51 -5.43
N THR A 83 1.45 7.30 -6.25
CA THR A 83 1.89 8.63 -6.66
C THR A 83 0.89 9.64 -6.11
N PRO A 84 1.28 10.50 -5.15
CA PRO A 84 2.57 10.58 -4.46
C PRO A 84 2.81 9.46 -3.42
N VAL A 85 4.08 9.20 -3.07
CA VAL A 85 4.43 8.01 -2.25
C VAL A 85 3.97 8.11 -0.78
N TRP A 86 3.71 9.32 -0.28
CA TRP A 86 3.24 9.56 1.09
C TRP A 86 1.92 8.86 1.43
N HIS A 87 1.14 8.45 0.43
CA HIS A 87 -0.11 7.73 0.68
C HIS A 87 0.16 6.38 1.35
N ASN A 88 1.31 5.76 1.06
CA ASN A 88 1.80 4.59 1.79
C ASN A 88 2.80 5.03 2.86
N ARG A 89 2.32 5.14 4.11
CA ARG A 89 3.12 5.65 5.25
C ARG A 89 4.32 4.75 5.59
N ALA A 90 4.13 3.43 5.51
CA ALA A 90 5.20 2.47 5.78
C ALA A 90 6.32 2.64 4.75
N LEU A 91 5.98 2.71 3.46
CA LEU A 91 6.97 2.94 2.40
C LEU A 91 7.60 4.33 2.53
N TRP A 92 6.84 5.38 2.83
CA TRP A 92 7.40 6.72 3.07
C TRP A 92 8.46 6.70 4.17
N SER A 93 8.21 6.03 5.30
CA SER A 93 9.20 5.89 6.38
C SER A 93 10.45 5.14 5.91
N VAL A 94 10.30 4.05 5.15
CA VAL A 94 11.45 3.31 4.59
C VAL A 94 12.26 4.16 3.62
N LEU A 95 11.63 4.98 2.78
CA LEU A 95 12.34 5.89 1.88
C LEU A 95 13.00 7.06 2.64
N THR A 96 12.51 7.41 3.83
CA THR A 96 13.05 8.48 4.68
C THR A 96 14.26 8.02 5.48
N ASP A 97 14.16 6.85 6.13
CA ASP A 97 15.11 6.37 7.14
C ASP A 97 15.89 5.10 6.70
N GLY A 98 15.51 4.50 5.57
CA GLY A 98 16.17 3.31 5.03
C GLY A 98 16.08 2.10 5.98
N PRO A 99 17.19 1.37 6.20
CA PRO A 99 17.24 0.22 7.11
C PRO A 99 16.89 0.54 8.57
N ASP A 100 17.01 1.81 8.97
CA ASP A 100 16.71 2.26 10.34
C ASP A 100 15.21 2.56 10.54
N SER A 101 14.39 2.48 9.48
CA SER A 101 12.95 2.65 9.56
C SER A 101 12.31 1.55 10.42
N PRO A 102 11.31 1.87 11.28
CA PRO A 102 10.53 0.85 11.97
C PRO A 102 9.74 -0.07 11.00
N TYR A 103 9.60 0.34 9.74
CA TYR A 103 8.93 -0.42 8.68
C TYR A 103 9.92 -1.13 7.74
N ALA A 104 11.24 -1.07 7.98
CA ALA A 104 12.23 -1.66 7.10
C ALA A 104 12.02 -3.18 6.90
N ALA A 105 11.57 -3.88 7.95
CA ALA A 105 11.28 -5.31 7.92
C ALA A 105 9.95 -5.65 7.21
N TRP A 106 9.07 -4.69 6.98
CA TRP A 106 7.78 -4.94 6.32
C TRP A 106 7.96 -5.33 4.86
N PHE A 107 8.97 -4.77 4.19
CA PHE A 107 9.18 -4.98 2.77
C PHE A 107 10.36 -5.91 2.52
N ASP A 108 10.25 -6.68 1.44
CA ASP A 108 11.28 -7.62 0.99
C ASP A 108 12.33 -6.90 0.14
N VAL A 109 13.11 -6.04 0.79
CA VAL A 109 14.20 -5.24 0.19
C VAL A 109 15.54 -5.93 0.44
N ASP A 110 16.30 -6.18 -0.63
CA ASP A 110 17.69 -6.59 -0.52
C ASP A 110 18.58 -5.36 -0.28
N TRP A 111 18.78 -5.05 1.01
CA TRP A 111 19.66 -3.97 1.46
C TRP A 111 21.15 -4.22 1.16
N SER A 112 21.54 -5.44 0.80
CA SER A 112 22.91 -5.78 0.41
C SER A 112 23.20 -5.56 -1.07
N ALA A 113 22.15 -5.43 -1.89
CA ALA A 113 22.25 -5.12 -3.31
C ALA A 113 22.38 -3.61 -3.56
N GLY A 114 23.21 -3.25 -4.54
CA GLY A 114 23.52 -1.85 -4.85
C GLY A 114 24.18 -1.13 -3.67
N ASP A 115 23.90 0.17 -3.51
CA ASP A 115 24.36 0.97 -2.37
C ASP A 115 23.40 0.88 -1.16
N GLY A 116 22.55 -0.15 -1.09
CA GLY A 116 21.52 -0.31 -0.06
C GLY A 116 20.35 0.68 -0.18
N ALA A 117 20.09 1.17 -1.40
CA ALA A 117 19.02 2.12 -1.70
C ALA A 117 17.86 1.42 -2.42
N VAL A 118 16.61 1.68 -2.00
CA VAL A 118 15.41 1.14 -2.65
C VAL A 118 15.27 1.68 -4.08
N LEU A 119 15.21 0.82 -5.09
CA LEU A 119 15.03 1.28 -6.47
C LEU A 119 13.63 1.85 -6.70
N MET A 120 13.54 3.06 -7.26
CA MET A 120 12.29 3.72 -7.62
C MET A 120 12.29 4.03 -9.13
N PRO A 121 11.88 3.07 -9.98
CA PRO A 121 11.96 3.19 -11.44
C PRO A 121 10.79 4.02 -12.00
N VAL A 122 10.71 5.30 -11.62
CA VAL A 122 9.59 6.20 -11.94
C VAL A 122 9.92 7.27 -12.99
N LEU A 123 11.20 7.45 -13.32
CA LEU A 123 11.62 8.55 -14.19
C LEU A 123 11.32 8.24 -15.66
N GLY A 124 10.95 9.26 -16.43
CA GLY A 124 10.75 9.19 -17.88
C GLY A 124 12.04 9.14 -18.71
N ASP A 125 13.18 9.47 -18.11
CA ASP A 125 14.53 9.38 -18.69
C ASP A 125 15.56 9.10 -17.56
N ARG A 126 16.85 9.04 -17.90
CA ARG A 126 17.96 8.94 -16.95
C ARG A 126 18.01 10.18 -16.05
N ILE A 127 18.34 9.97 -14.77
CA ILE A 127 18.36 11.03 -13.74
C ILE A 127 19.12 12.29 -14.15
N GLY A 128 20.27 12.16 -14.83
CA GLY A 128 21.04 13.31 -15.31
C GLY A 128 20.30 14.16 -16.35
N ALA A 129 19.52 13.54 -17.25
CA ALA A 129 18.70 14.26 -18.22
C ALA A 129 17.50 14.94 -17.55
N VAL A 130 16.84 14.24 -16.60
CA VAL A 130 15.73 14.78 -15.80
C VAL A 130 16.17 16.01 -14.99
N ILE A 131 17.35 15.96 -14.36
CA ILE A 131 17.93 17.10 -13.64
C ILE A 131 18.28 18.23 -14.60
N ALA A 132 18.91 17.94 -15.74
CA ALA A 132 19.26 18.97 -16.74
C ALA A 132 18.04 19.66 -17.37
N ALA A 133 16.88 19.00 -17.36
CA ALA A 133 15.60 19.54 -17.82
C ALA A 133 14.80 20.28 -16.73
N ASP A 134 15.33 20.43 -15.51
CA ASP A 134 14.65 21.02 -14.35
C ASP A 134 13.28 20.37 -14.03
N GLU A 135 13.15 19.08 -14.31
CA GLU A 135 11.93 18.29 -14.04
C GLU A 135 11.89 17.73 -12.61
N LEU A 136 13.07 17.47 -12.01
CA LEU A 136 13.21 17.08 -10.61
C LEU A 136 13.59 18.31 -9.77
N ARG A 137 12.81 18.57 -8.71
CA ARG A 137 12.98 19.79 -7.89
C ARG A 137 12.96 19.47 -6.41
N LEU A 138 13.78 20.20 -5.66
CA LEU A 138 13.70 20.25 -4.20
C LEU A 138 12.70 21.34 -3.82
N VAL A 139 11.64 21.00 -3.10
CA VAL A 139 10.58 21.94 -2.71
C VAL A 139 10.17 21.73 -1.25
N GLU A 140 9.62 22.77 -0.62
CA GLU A 140 8.94 22.64 0.67
C GLU A 140 7.47 22.29 0.44
N GLU A 141 6.98 21.25 1.10
CA GLU A 141 5.61 20.77 0.95
C GLU A 141 5.05 20.33 2.31
N ASP A 142 3.75 20.53 2.55
CA ASP A 142 3.07 20.02 3.74
C ASP A 142 2.62 18.58 3.46
N VAL A 143 3.41 17.61 3.92
CA VAL A 143 3.17 16.20 3.65
C VAL A 143 2.11 15.65 4.62
N PRO A 144 0.98 15.12 4.14
CA PRO A 144 -0.10 14.65 5.01
C PRO A 144 0.38 13.62 6.06
N GLY A 145 0.15 13.91 7.33
CA GLY A 145 0.54 13.05 8.45
C GLY A 145 2.02 13.16 8.88
N VAL A 146 2.84 13.94 8.17
CA VAL A 146 4.24 14.23 8.50
C VAL A 146 4.42 15.72 8.85
N GLY A 147 3.82 16.61 8.07
CA GLY A 147 3.91 18.07 8.21
C GLY A 147 4.87 18.72 7.19
N PRO A 148 5.20 20.01 7.38
CA PRO A 148 6.11 20.75 6.51
C PRO A 148 7.47 20.06 6.37
N SER A 149 7.84 19.72 5.14
CA SER A 149 9.01 18.92 4.82
C SER A 149 9.66 19.39 3.52
N THR A 150 10.99 19.35 3.47
CA THR A 150 11.73 19.40 2.21
C THR A 150 11.58 18.06 1.47
N VAL A 151 11.10 18.09 0.24
CA VAL A 151 10.81 16.89 -0.57
C VAL A 151 11.41 16.99 -1.97
N LEU A 152 11.67 15.84 -2.60
CA LEU A 152 11.97 15.75 -4.02
C LEU A 152 10.68 15.55 -4.82
N ARG A 153 10.42 16.46 -5.77
CA ARG A 153 9.25 16.41 -6.65
C ARG A 153 9.64 16.16 -8.10
N TYR A 154 9.03 15.16 -8.70
CA TYR A 154 9.13 14.84 -10.13
C TYR A 154 7.71 14.70 -10.70
N HIS A 155 7.23 15.73 -11.40
CA HIS A 155 5.81 15.87 -11.76
C HIS A 155 4.89 15.69 -10.53
N ASP A 156 4.05 14.66 -10.53
CA ASP A 156 3.15 14.29 -9.44
C ASP A 156 3.81 13.37 -8.41
N HIS A 157 5.01 12.85 -8.68
CA HIS A 157 5.75 12.08 -7.68
C HIS A 157 6.36 12.99 -6.63
N VAL A 158 6.23 12.59 -5.37
CA VAL A 158 6.88 13.23 -4.24
C VAL A 158 7.58 12.18 -3.39
N PHE A 159 8.82 12.46 -2.99
CA PHE A 159 9.68 11.58 -2.21
C PHE A 159 10.30 12.34 -1.02
N PRO A 160 10.52 11.67 0.13
CA PRO A 160 11.18 12.29 1.28
C PRO A 160 12.63 12.63 0.99
N VAL A 161 13.19 13.64 1.66
CA VAL A 161 14.63 13.92 1.60
C VAL A 161 15.28 13.46 2.89
N ARG A 162 16.33 12.65 2.78
CA ARG A 162 17.14 12.16 3.89
C ARG A 162 17.67 13.32 4.73
N ALA A 163 17.53 13.20 6.04
CA ALA A 163 18.04 14.20 6.97
C ALA A 163 19.56 14.42 6.77
N GLY A 164 19.97 15.69 6.69
CA GLY A 164 21.36 16.09 6.51
C GLY A 164 21.80 16.23 5.05
N THR A 165 20.94 15.91 4.06
CA THR A 165 21.27 16.08 2.64
C THR A 165 20.65 17.32 1.99
N GLN A 166 19.77 18.04 2.69
CA GLN A 166 18.94 19.12 2.11
C GLN A 166 19.76 20.29 1.53
N ALA A 167 20.95 20.54 2.07
CA ALA A 167 21.82 21.63 1.63
C ALA A 167 22.77 21.27 0.47
N LEU A 168 22.76 20.00 0.03
CA LEU A 168 23.65 19.53 -1.03
C LEU A 168 23.14 19.97 -2.41
N PRO A 169 24.03 20.12 -3.41
CA PRO A 169 23.63 20.25 -4.81
C PRO A 169 22.73 19.07 -5.21
N LEU A 170 21.69 19.31 -6.03
CA LEU A 170 20.69 18.30 -6.38
C LEU A 170 21.31 17.00 -6.91
N THR A 171 22.37 17.10 -7.72
CA THR A 171 23.09 15.95 -8.28
C THR A 171 23.74 15.07 -7.20
N GLU A 172 24.26 15.68 -6.12
CA GLU A 172 24.83 14.93 -4.98
C GLU A 172 23.75 14.48 -4.00
N LEU A 173 22.68 15.28 -3.85
CA LEU A 173 21.57 14.98 -2.97
C LEU A 173 20.90 13.67 -3.38
N VAL A 174 20.57 13.49 -4.66
CA VAL A 174 19.86 12.29 -5.15
C VAL A 174 20.67 11.00 -4.94
N GLU A 175 22.00 11.07 -4.93
CA GLU A 175 22.89 9.93 -4.70
C GLU A 175 22.96 9.49 -3.23
N ARG A 176 22.52 10.35 -2.30
CA ARG A 176 22.62 10.09 -0.84
C ARG A 176 21.32 9.67 -0.18
N GLN A 177 20.24 9.59 -0.94
CA GLN A 177 18.94 9.17 -0.45
C GLN A 177 18.94 7.66 -0.12
N HIS A 178 17.98 7.21 0.69
CA HIS A 178 17.77 5.77 0.95
C HIS A 178 17.05 5.06 -0.21
N TYR A 179 16.88 5.77 -1.32
CA TYR A 179 16.25 5.29 -2.54
C TYR A 179 16.96 5.85 -3.76
N ARG A 180 16.85 5.14 -4.88
CA ARG A 180 17.46 5.52 -6.15
C ARG A 180 16.38 5.73 -7.20
N LEU A 181 16.16 6.98 -7.62
CA LEU A 181 15.26 7.28 -8.73
C LEU A 181 15.90 6.81 -10.05
N ALA A 182 15.20 5.96 -10.80
CA ALA A 182 15.72 5.35 -12.01
C ALA A 182 14.76 5.49 -13.19
N TYR A 183 15.31 5.35 -14.41
CA TYR A 183 14.52 5.30 -15.63
C TYR A 183 13.62 4.06 -15.62
N TRP A 184 12.32 4.21 -15.87
CA TRP A 184 11.37 3.10 -15.72
C TRP A 184 11.73 1.86 -16.56
N LYS A 185 12.44 2.03 -17.69
CA LYS A 185 12.86 0.89 -18.54
C LYS A 185 14.00 0.04 -17.99
N VAL A 186 14.70 0.46 -16.93
CA VAL A 186 15.73 -0.38 -16.29
C VAL A 186 15.19 -1.23 -15.14
N ALA A 187 13.88 -1.14 -14.85
CA ALA A 187 13.26 -1.82 -13.71
C ALA A 187 13.46 -3.34 -13.73
N ASP A 188 13.42 -3.97 -14.91
CA ASP A 188 13.47 -5.43 -15.01
C ASP A 188 14.87 -6.03 -14.80
N GLU A 189 15.92 -5.21 -14.88
CA GLU A 189 17.31 -5.66 -14.71
C GLU A 189 17.92 -5.26 -13.35
N GLU A 190 17.41 -4.22 -12.70
CA GLU A 190 18.08 -3.59 -11.55
C GLU A 190 17.26 -3.58 -10.25
N LEU A 191 16.04 -4.14 -10.23
CA LEU A 191 15.18 -4.09 -9.04
C LEU A 191 15.77 -4.89 -7.86
N ASN A 192 15.77 -4.27 -6.67
CA ASN A 192 16.29 -4.85 -5.44
C ASN A 192 15.22 -5.13 -4.37
N TYR A 193 13.95 -5.26 -4.76
CA TYR A 193 12.89 -5.73 -3.88
C TYR A 193 11.93 -6.66 -4.61
N ARG A 194 11.24 -7.53 -3.87
CA ARG A 194 10.25 -8.44 -4.45
C ARG A 194 8.97 -7.66 -4.84
N ARG A 195 8.51 -7.85 -6.08
CA ARG A 195 7.25 -7.29 -6.61
C ARG A 195 6.15 -8.35 -6.64
N PHE A 196 4.90 -7.90 -6.78
CA PHE A 196 3.82 -8.74 -7.29
C PHE A 196 3.96 -8.85 -8.81
N PHE A 197 4.40 -10.01 -9.32
CA PHE A 197 4.80 -10.20 -10.72
C PHE A 197 5.81 -9.14 -11.20
N ASP A 198 5.58 -8.53 -12.37
CA ASP A 198 6.35 -7.45 -12.99
C ASP A 198 5.79 -6.05 -12.66
N VAL A 199 4.77 -5.95 -11.81
CA VAL A 199 4.06 -4.70 -11.51
C VAL A 199 4.93 -3.82 -10.60
N GLY A 200 5.60 -2.82 -11.20
CA GLY A 200 6.47 -1.87 -10.50
C GLY A 200 5.76 -0.95 -9.48
N THR A 201 4.43 -0.97 -9.45
CA THR A 201 3.62 -0.19 -8.50
C THR A 201 3.18 -0.99 -7.28
N LEU A 202 3.63 -2.25 -7.12
CA LEU A 202 3.29 -3.10 -5.99
C LEU A 202 4.57 -3.66 -5.33
N VAL A 203 4.79 -3.30 -4.07
CA VAL A 203 5.91 -3.76 -3.25
C VAL A 203 5.45 -4.90 -2.33
N ALA A 204 6.18 -6.02 -2.33
CA ALA A 204 5.80 -7.18 -1.53
C ALA A 204 5.99 -6.93 -0.02
N VAL A 205 5.09 -7.49 0.77
CA VAL A 205 5.09 -7.44 2.24
C VAL A 205 5.52 -8.80 2.80
N ARG A 206 6.32 -8.78 3.86
CA ARG A 206 6.87 -9.95 4.53
C ARG A 206 5.96 -10.48 5.64
N VAL A 207 4.75 -10.90 5.28
CA VAL A 207 3.74 -11.41 6.23
C VAL A 207 4.10 -12.74 6.91
N GLU A 208 5.21 -13.38 6.52
CA GLU A 208 5.78 -14.50 7.28
C GLU A 208 6.37 -14.06 8.63
N ASP A 209 6.75 -12.78 8.75
CA ASP A 209 7.17 -12.16 9.99
C ASP A 209 5.93 -11.89 10.89
N PRO A 210 5.91 -12.42 12.14
CA PRO A 210 4.76 -12.24 13.03
C PRO A 210 4.39 -10.78 13.31
N ASP A 211 5.36 -9.87 13.44
CA ASP A 211 5.08 -8.47 13.77
C ASP A 211 4.45 -7.76 12.55
N VAL A 212 4.87 -8.13 11.33
CA VAL A 212 4.29 -7.62 10.08
C VAL A 212 2.88 -8.19 9.87
N PHE A 213 2.68 -9.49 10.14
CA PHE A 213 1.35 -10.11 10.11
C PHE A 213 0.39 -9.39 11.06
N ASP A 214 0.78 -9.25 12.32
CA ASP A 214 -0.04 -8.62 13.36
C ASP A 214 -0.41 -7.18 12.98
N ALA A 215 0.55 -6.40 12.48
CA ALA A 215 0.28 -5.02 12.08
C ALA A 215 -0.63 -4.92 10.84
N THR A 216 -0.42 -5.75 9.83
CA THR A 216 -1.20 -5.69 8.57
C THR A 216 -2.58 -6.33 8.66
N HIS A 217 -2.81 -7.19 9.66
CA HIS A 217 -4.06 -7.92 9.84
C HIS A 217 -4.88 -7.47 11.05
N ALA A 218 -4.36 -6.58 11.91
CA ALA A 218 -5.02 -6.12 13.13
C ALA A 218 -6.47 -5.68 12.90
N LEU A 219 -6.72 -4.82 11.91
CA LEU A 219 -8.06 -4.34 11.55
C LEU A 219 -8.95 -5.47 11.04
N THR A 220 -8.50 -6.22 10.04
CA THR A 220 -9.26 -7.32 9.42
C THR A 220 -9.66 -8.38 10.44
N LEU A 221 -8.73 -8.82 11.29
CA LEU A 221 -8.99 -9.80 12.34
C LEU A 221 -9.86 -9.23 13.47
N ARG A 222 -9.80 -7.91 13.73
CA ARG A 222 -10.75 -7.25 14.63
C ARG A 222 -12.16 -7.29 14.04
N LEU A 223 -12.35 -6.94 12.77
CA LEU A 223 -13.66 -6.99 12.10
C LEU A 223 -14.24 -8.40 12.09
N LEU A 224 -13.42 -9.42 11.86
CA LEU A 224 -13.81 -10.83 11.95
C LEU A 224 -14.22 -11.22 13.38
N ARG A 225 -13.40 -10.91 14.40
CA ARG A 225 -13.68 -11.25 15.81
C ARG A 225 -14.94 -10.55 16.35
N GLU A 226 -15.21 -9.33 15.90
CA GLU A 226 -16.40 -8.58 16.28
C GLU A 226 -17.65 -9.01 15.52
N GLY A 227 -17.53 -9.95 14.56
CA GLY A 227 -18.65 -10.43 13.75
C GLY A 227 -19.15 -9.40 12.74
N VAL A 228 -18.32 -8.45 12.32
CA VAL A 228 -18.65 -7.54 11.21
C VAL A 228 -18.57 -8.29 9.88
N VAL A 229 -17.62 -9.21 9.75
CA VAL A 229 -17.49 -10.13 8.61
C VAL A 229 -17.43 -11.56 9.12
N ASP A 230 -17.86 -12.51 8.30
CA ASP A 230 -18.06 -13.92 8.67
C ASP A 230 -17.01 -14.86 8.06
N GLY A 231 -16.26 -14.36 7.08
CA GLY A 231 -15.19 -15.11 6.43
C GLY A 231 -14.22 -14.21 5.68
N LEU A 232 -13.06 -14.77 5.34
CA LEU A 232 -12.02 -14.10 4.57
C LEU A 232 -11.76 -14.88 3.28
N ARG A 233 -11.51 -14.15 2.19
CA ARG A 233 -10.93 -14.69 0.95
C ARG A 233 -9.52 -14.12 0.84
N ILE A 234 -8.53 -15.00 0.76
CA ILE A 234 -7.12 -14.61 0.70
C ILE A 234 -6.71 -14.38 -0.76
N ASP A 235 -6.29 -13.17 -1.09
CA ASP A 235 -5.72 -12.87 -2.39
C ASP A 235 -4.30 -13.43 -2.52
N HIS A 236 -4.04 -14.05 -3.67
CA HIS A 236 -2.72 -14.52 -4.09
C HIS A 236 -1.85 -15.19 -3.01
N PRO A 237 -2.36 -16.24 -2.31
CA PRO A 237 -1.59 -16.91 -1.25
C PRO A 237 -0.30 -17.56 -1.77
N ASP A 238 -0.23 -17.92 -3.05
CA ASP A 238 0.97 -18.52 -3.66
C ASP A 238 2.17 -17.55 -3.75
N GLY A 239 1.94 -16.24 -3.58
CA GLY A 239 3.02 -15.26 -3.51
C GLY A 239 3.69 -15.16 -2.14
N LEU A 240 3.10 -15.76 -1.11
CA LEU A 240 3.61 -15.71 0.26
C LEU A 240 4.83 -16.62 0.43
N ALA A 241 5.77 -16.22 1.29
CA ALA A 241 6.95 -17.03 1.58
C ALA A 241 6.62 -18.33 2.35
N ASP A 242 5.60 -18.28 3.21
CA ASP A 242 5.08 -19.43 3.97
C ASP A 242 3.53 -19.41 3.98
N PRO A 243 2.85 -19.85 2.90
CA PRO A 243 1.39 -19.80 2.81
C PRO A 243 0.71 -20.71 3.84
N ALA A 244 1.32 -21.85 4.19
CA ALA A 244 0.78 -22.75 5.20
C ALA A 244 0.83 -22.13 6.60
N GLY A 245 1.96 -21.52 6.96
CA GLY A 245 2.10 -20.79 8.21
C GLY A 245 1.26 -19.52 8.27
N TYR A 246 1.01 -18.85 7.14
CA TYR A 246 0.06 -17.74 7.05
C TYR A 246 -1.37 -18.20 7.37
N LEU A 247 -1.85 -19.27 6.71
CA LEU A 247 -3.22 -19.78 6.91
C LEU A 247 -3.46 -20.41 8.29
N ALA A 248 -2.40 -20.88 8.95
CA ALA A 248 -2.50 -21.47 10.29
C ALA A 248 -2.62 -20.42 11.41
N ARG A 249 -2.21 -19.17 11.15
CA ARG A 249 -2.35 -18.04 12.07
C ARG A 249 -3.75 -17.45 11.99
#